data_AF-A0A0N0BGK5-F1
#
_entry.id   AF-A0A0N0BGK5-F1
#
_cell.length_a   1.000
_cell.length_b   1.000
_cell.length_c   1.000
_cell.angle_alpha   90.00
_cell.angle_beta   90.00
_cell.angle_gamma   90.00
#
_symmetry.space_group_name_H-M   'P 1'
#
loop_
_entity.id
_entity.type
_entity.pdbx_description
1 polymer ?
#
loop_
_entity_poly.entity_id
_entity_poly.type
_entity_poly.pdbx_seq_one_letter_code
_entity_poly.pdbx_strand_id
1 'polypeptide(L)' 'MDFFVWRAVKQKMYEQPVNNIETLKLRVMQACNKIISVQCQSATSSVIDRCNACLRTDGNHFEQHIHYNNYNYF' A
#
# COMPACT_ATOMS: atom_id res chain seq x y z
N MET A 1 0.74 -8.79 1.09
CA MET A 1 1.74 -7.86 0.50
C MET A 1 1.09 -6.86 -0.45
N ASP A 2 0.19 -7.31 -1.35
CA ASP A 2 -0.43 -6.43 -2.36
C ASP A 2 -1.15 -5.20 -1.80
N PHE A 3 -1.84 -5.29 -0.65
CA PHE A 3 -2.58 -4.14 -0.08
C PHE A 3 -1.70 -2.92 0.23
N PHE A 4 -0.39 -3.11 0.45
CA PHE A 4 0.55 -2.04 0.74
C PHE A 4 1.37 -1.66 -0.50
N VAL A 5 2.19 -2.58 -1.01
CA VAL A 5 3.17 -2.27 -2.08
C VAL A 5 2.45 -1.77 -3.33
N TRP A 6 1.41 -2.47 -3.79
CA TRP A 6 0.69 -2.08 -4.98
C TRP A 6 -0.07 -0.76 -4.80
N ARG A 7 -0.58 -0.49 -3.59
CA ARG A 7 -1.22 0.79 -3.27
C ARG A 7 -0.22 1.95 -3.33
N ALA A 8 0.94 1.79 -2.70
CA ALA A 8 2.02 2.78 -2.70
C ALA A 8 2.53 3.08 -4.12
N VAL A 9 2.77 2.02 -4.90
CA VAL A 9 3.25 2.14 -6.28
C VAL A 9 2.20 2.81 -7.17
N LYS A 10 0.92 2.36 -7.12
CA LYS A 10 -0.16 3.00 -7.90
C LYS A 10 -0.33 4.47 -7.59
N GLN A 11 -0.31 4.85 -6.31
CA GLN A 11 -0.44 6.24 -5.90
C GLN A 11 0.63 7.11 -6.58
N LYS A 12 1.87 6.64 -6.65
CA LYS A 12 2.97 7.35 -7.32
C LYS A 12 2.96 7.27 -8.84
N MET A 13 2.47 6.17 -9.42
CA MET A 13 2.32 6.05 -10.88
C MET A 13 1.36 7.10 -11.43
N TYR A 14 0.22 7.28 -10.75
CA TYR A 14 -0.91 8.09 -11.22
C TYR A 14 -1.03 9.46 -10.52
N GLU A 15 -0.06 9.86 -9.70
CA GLU A 15 0.00 11.19 -9.08
C GLU A 15 0.02 12.33 -10.12
N GLN A 16 0.51 12.03 -11.32
CA GLN A 16 0.53 12.92 -12.48
C GLN A 16 0.09 12.14 -13.72
N PRO A 17 -0.50 12.79 -14.75
CA PRO A 17 -0.77 12.14 -16.03
C PRO A 17 0.49 11.46 -16.59
N VAL A 18 0.30 10.32 -17.26
CA VAL A 18 1.37 9.55 -17.90
C VAL A 18 1.05 9.43 -19.38
N ASN A 19 1.91 10.03 -20.21
CA ASN A 19 1.64 10.16 -21.64
C ASN A 19 2.44 9.15 -22.50
N ASN A 20 3.33 8.36 -21.89
CA ASN A 20 4.09 7.31 -22.56
C ASN A 20 4.55 6.21 -21.59
N ILE A 21 4.89 5.05 -22.14
CA ILE A 21 5.25 3.84 -21.38
C ILE A 21 6.61 3.94 -20.68
N GLU A 22 7.57 4.70 -21.22
CA GLU A 22 8.90 4.86 -20.62
C GLU A 22 8.83 5.66 -19.31
N THR A 23 8.03 6.73 -19.32
CA THR A 23 7.73 7.53 -18.12
C THR A 23 7.03 6.68 -17.07
N LEU A 24 6.09 5.82 -17.49
CA LEU A 24 5.42 4.90 -16.57
C LEU A 24 6.43 3.95 -15.90
N LYS A 25 7.28 3.29 -16.70
CA LYS A 25 8.31 2.36 -16.20
C LYS A 25 9.25 3.05 -15.21
N LEU A 26 9.73 4.25 -15.53
CA LEU A 26 10.60 5.02 -14.65
C LEU A 26 9.91 5.33 -13.31
N ARG A 27 8.64 5.74 -13.34
CA ARG A 27 7.87 6.01 -12.11
C ARG A 27 7.66 4.77 -11.26
N VAL A 28 7.39 3.61 -11.86
CA VAL A 28 7.30 2.34 -11.11
C VAL A 28 8.62 2.07 -10.39
N MET A 29 9.74 2.14 -11.10
CA MET A 29 11.06 1.89 -10.51
C MET A 29 11.37 2.89 -9.38
N GLN A 30 11.09 4.17 -9.59
CA GLN A 30 11.29 5.20 -8.56
C GLN A 30 10.38 4.99 -7.35
N ALA A 31 9.12 4.59 -7.56
CA ALA A 31 8.20 4.30 -6.47
C ALA A 31 8.67 3.10 -5.65
N CYS A 32 9.10 2.02 -6.30
CA CYS A 32 9.67 0.84 -5.63
C CYS A 32 10.92 1.21 -4.82
N ASN A 33 11.84 2.00 -5.38
CA ASN A 33 13.07 2.43 -4.70
C ASN A 33 12.82 3.36 -3.50
N LYS A 34 11.66 4.01 -3.43
CA LYS A 34 11.26 4.86 -2.30
C LYS A 34 10.63 4.07 -1.15
N ILE A 35 10.26 2.79 -1.37
CA ILE A 35 9.74 1.94 -0.31
C ILE A 35 10.91 1.52 0.58
N ILE A 36 10.87 1.94 1.85
CA ILE A 36 11.91 1.61 2.83
C ILE A 36 11.51 0.39 3.68
N SER A 37 12.52 -0.30 4.22
CA SER A 37 12.35 -1.53 5.02
C SER A 37 11.34 -1.37 6.17
N VAL A 38 11.34 -0.22 6.86
CA VAL A 38 10.40 0.09 7.95
C VAL A 38 8.94 0.03 7.50
N GLN A 39 8.63 0.52 6.29
CA GLN A 39 7.26 0.47 5.77
C GLN A 39 6.84 -0.97 5.44
N CYS A 40 7.75 -1.78 4.89
CA CYS A 40 7.51 -3.21 4.66
C CYS A 40 7.29 -3.99 5.96
N GLN A 41 8.07 -3.68 7.01
CA GLN A 41 7.90 -4.26 8.33
C GLN A 41 6.56 -3.88 8.94
N SER A 42 6.19 -2.59 8.92
CA SER A 42 4.89 -2.11 9.38
C SER A 42 3.73 -2.82 8.66
N ALA A 43 3.81 -2.90 7.32
CA ALA A 43 2.81 -3.60 6.52
C ALA A 43 2.71 -5.09 6.88
N THR A 44 3.85 -5.75 7.13
CA THR A 44 3.89 -7.16 7.54
C THR A 44 3.26 -7.36 8.92
N SER A 45 3.62 -6.53 9.90
CA SER A 45 3.05 -6.58 11.25
C SER A 45 1.54 -6.32 11.26
N SER A 46 1.05 -5.47 10.36
CA SER A 46 -0.39 -5.17 10.24
C SER A 46 -1.25 -6.36 9.77
N VAL A 47 -0.64 -7.44 9.28
CA VAL A 47 -1.39 -8.63 8.83
C VAL A 47 -2.21 -9.23 9.96
N ILE A 48 -1.68 -9.26 11.18
CA ILE A 48 -2.40 -9.78 12.35
C ILE A 48 -3.67 -8.96 12.62
N ASP A 49 -3.56 -7.63 12.60
CA ASP A 49 -4.71 -6.74 12.80
C ASP A 49 -5.78 -6.92 11.72
N ARG A 50 -5.34 -7.10 10.46
CA ARG A 50 -6.22 -7.38 9.32
C ARG A 50 -6.93 -8.73 9.46
N CYS A 51 -6.23 -9.79 9.89
CA CYS A 51 -6.85 -11.08 10.20
C CYS A 51 -7.89 -10.94 11.31
N ASN A 52 -7.56 -10.23 12.38
CA ASN A 52 -8.51 -9.98 13.48
C ASN A 52 -9.74 -9.18 13.02
N ALA A 53 -9.56 -8.21 12.11
CA ALA A 53 -10.67 -7.46 11.53
C ALA A 53 -11.56 -8.33 10.63
N CYS A 54 -10.97 -9.22 9.85
CA CYS A 54 -11.68 -10.23 9.06
C CYS A 54 -12.53 -11.14 9.95
N LEU A 55 -11.97 -11.62 11.07
CA LEU A 55 -12.72 -12.44 12.03
C LEU A 55 -13.90 -11.68 12.66
N ARG A 56 -13.70 -10.41 13.05
CA ARG A 56 -14.76 -9.58 13.64
C ARG A 56 -15.91 -9.27 12.68
N THR A 57 -15.66 -9.33 11.38
CA THR A 57 -16.64 -9.04 10.34
C THR A 57 -17.20 -10.31 9.72
N ASP A 58 -16.92 -11.49 10.29
CA ASP A 58 -17.33 -12.79 9.75
C ASP A 58 -16.94 -12.95 8.27
N GLY A 59 -15.73 -12.51 7.93
CA GLY A 59 -15.20 -12.55 6.56
C GLY A 59 -15.67 -11.44 5.62
N ASN A 60 -16.53 -10.52 6.07
CA ASN A 60 -16.98 -9.37 5.25
C ASN A 60 -15.87 -8.31 5.07
N HIS A 61 -16.13 -7.31 4.23
CA HIS A 61 -15.22 -6.19 4.03
C HIS A 61 -14.92 -5.49 5.36
N PHE A 62 -13.64 -5.26 5.66
CA PHE A 62 -13.20 -4.80 6.99
C PHE A 62 -12.32 -3.56 6.95
N GLU A 63 -12.02 -3.03 5.76
CA GLU A 63 -11.18 -1.86 5.54
C GLU A 63 -11.64 -0.63 6.33
N GLN A 64 -12.95 -0.42 6.50
CA GLN A 64 -13.47 0.68 7.32
C GLN A 64 -13.20 0.52 8.83
N HIS A 65 -12.89 -0.69 9.30
CA HIS A 65 -12.61 -0.99 10.71
C HIS A 65 -11.11 -1.01 11.03
N ILE A 66 -10.26 -0.88 10.01
CA ILE A 66 -8.82 -0.74 10.15
C ILE A 66 -8.44 0.72 9.84
N HIS A 67 -8.69 1.63 10.79
CA HIS A 67 -8.23 3.01 10.64
C HIS A 67 -6.69 3.03 10.72
N TYR A 68 -6.07 3.19 9.55
CA TYR A 68 -4.65 3.02 9.29
C TYR A 68 -3.80 4.11 9.97
N ASN A 69 -2.92 3.72 10.89
CA ASN A 69 -1.80 4.55 11.40
C ASN A 69 -0.68 4.77 10.34
N ASN A 70 -1.03 4.68 9.05
CA ASN A 70 -0.11 4.65 7.91
C ASN A 70 -0.17 5.91 7.04
N TYR A 71 -0.91 6.94 7.48
CA TYR A 71 -0.83 8.27 6.85
C TYR A 71 0.43 9.05 7.24
N ASN A 72 1.27 8.52 8.16
CA ASN A 72 2.49 9.19 8.62
C ASN A 72 3.77 8.77 7.86
N TYR A 73 3.65 8.00 6.76
CA TYR A 73 4.82 7.50 6.02
C TYR A 73 4.74 7.70 4.49
N PHE A 74 3.86 8.58 3.99
CA PHE A 74 3.79 8.97 2.58
C PHE A 74 3.87 10.49 2.41
#